data_AF-D0Z4V2-F1
#
_entry.id   AF-D0Z4V2-F1
#
_cell.length_a   1.000
_cell.length_b   1.000
_cell.length_c   1.000
_cell.angle_alpha   90.00
_cell.angle_beta   90.00
_cell.angle_gamma   90.00
#
_symmetry.space_group_name_H-M   'P 1'
#
loop_
_entity.id
_entity.type
_entity.pdbx_description
1 polymer ?
#
loop_
_entity_poly.entity_id
_entity_poly.type
_entity_poly.pdbx_seq_one_letter_code
_entity_poly.pdbx_strand_id
1 'polypeptide(L)' 'MNRGRYEEAHRLLEPVCVNSPDLVCLAALAAGKAGLASKAESWLAMASKGSEENQAFATSFSQDIRNL' A
#
# COMPACT_ATOMS: atom_id res chain seq x y z
N MET A 1 10.26 -4.70 4.31
CA MET A 1 10.61 -3.88 3.14
C MET A 1 12.06 -4.06 2.69
N ASN A 2 13.06 -3.46 3.36
CA ASN A 2 14.46 -3.45 2.87
C ASN A 2 15.18 -4.81 2.86
N ARG A 3 14.57 -5.86 3.42
CA ARG A 3 15.08 -7.23 3.43
C ARG A 3 14.36 -8.15 2.40
N GLY A 4 13.59 -7.58 1.47
CA GLY A 4 12.82 -8.34 0.48
C GLY A 4 11.61 -9.10 1.03
N ARG A 5 11.36 -9.03 2.34
CA ARG A 5 10.19 -9.66 2.98
C ARG A 5 8.99 -8.73 2.91
N TYR A 6 8.29 -8.76 1.77
CA TYR A 6 7.17 -7.88 1.49
C TYR A 6 5.85 -8.39 2.09
N GLU A 7 5.58 -9.70 2.03
CA GLU A 7 4.40 -10.31 2.67
C GLU A 7 4.41 -10.15 4.20
N GLU A 8 5.55 -10.42 4.83
CA GLU A 8 5.68 -10.28 6.28
C GLU A 8 5.54 -8.82 6.71
N ALA A 9 6.09 -7.88 5.93
CA ALA A 9 5.90 -6.45 6.14
C ALA A 9 4.43 -6.04 5.98
N HIS A 10 3.74 -6.58 4.97
CA HIS A 10 2.32 -6.34 4.76
C HIS A 10 1.48 -6.79 5.96
N ARG A 11 1.72 -8.01 6.44
CA ARG A 11 1.02 -8.59 7.60
C ARG A 11 1.21 -7.76 8.88
N LEU A 12 2.40 -7.19 9.07
CA LEU A 12 2.68 -6.32 10.21
C LEU A 12 2.07 -4.92 10.05
N LEU A 13 1.95 -4.41 8.82
CA LEU A 13 1.39 -3.08 8.53
C LEU A 13 -0.14 -3.07 8.53
N GLU A 14 -0.79 -4.17 8.13
CA GLU A 14 -2.25 -4.31 8.06
C GLU A 14 -2.99 -3.86 9.35
N PRO A 15 -2.61 -4.30 10.57
CA PRO A 15 -3.26 -3.82 11.79
C PRO A 15 -2.88 -2.39 12.19
N VAL A 16 -1.72 -1.88 11.74
CA VAL A 16 -1.24 -0.54 12.10
C VAL A 16 -1.90 0.53 11.25
N CYS A 17 -2.22 0.22 9.99
CA CYS A 17 -2.91 1.14 9.08
C CYS A 17 -4.31 1.52 9.56
N VAL A 18 -4.94 0.70 10.41
CA VAL A 18 -6.22 1.02 11.06
C VAL A 18 -6.09 2.20 12.02
N ASN A 19 -4.97 2.30 12.72
CA ASN A 19 -4.72 3.35 13.73
C ASN A 19 -3.92 4.53 13.15
N SER A 20 -3.31 4.36 11.98
CA SER A 20 -2.44 5.36 11.35
C SER A 20 -2.66 5.34 9.84
N PRO A 21 -3.65 6.11 9.34
CA PRO A 21 -4.00 6.14 7.92
C PRO A 21 -2.85 6.63 7.02
N ASP A 22 -1.87 7.32 7.57
CA ASP A 22 -0.67 7.78 6.85
C ASP A 22 0.25 6.60 6.43
N LEU A 23 0.11 5.43 7.06
CA LEU A 23 0.89 4.24 6.73
C LEU A 23 0.25 3.36 5.64
N VAL A 24 -0.95 3.72 5.18
CA VAL A 24 -1.69 2.98 4.15
C VAL A 24 -0.87 2.87 2.85
N CYS A 25 -0.10 3.90 2.49
CA CYS A 25 0.79 3.90 1.34
C CYS A 25 1.91 2.85 1.45
N LEU A 26 2.45 2.65 2.66
CA LEU A 26 3.45 1.62 2.92
C LEU A 26 2.83 0.22 2.85
N ALA A 27 1.59 0.04 3.33
CA ALA A 27 0.89 -1.23 3.18
C ALA A 27 0.58 -1.54 1.71
N ALA A 28 0.14 -0.55 0.94
CA ALA A 28 -0.05 -0.69 -0.51
C ALA A 28 1.24 -1.09 -1.22
N LEU A 29 2.36 -0.43 -0.90
CA LEU A 29 3.68 -0.76 -1.44
C LEU A 29 4.11 -2.19 -1.08
N ALA A 30 3.90 -2.60 0.17
CA ALA A 30 4.25 -3.95 0.64
C ALA A 30 3.45 -5.01 -0.12
N ALA A 31 2.14 -4.80 -0.26
CA ALA A 31 1.26 -5.71 -0.97
C ALA A 31 1.64 -5.80 -2.47
N GLY A 32 1.90 -4.65 -3.11
CA GLY A 32 2.30 -4.62 -4.52
C GLY A 32 3.63 -5.34 -4.77
N LYS A 33 4.65 -5.08 -3.92
CA LYS A 33 5.95 -5.76 -4.01
C LYS A 33 5.90 -7.24 -3.60
N ALA A 34 4.89 -7.64 -2.84
CA ALA A 34 4.62 -9.04 -2.51
C ALA A 34 3.88 -9.80 -3.64
N GLY A 35 3.44 -9.12 -4.70
CA GLY A 35 2.60 -9.73 -5.75
C GLY A 35 1.13 -9.90 -5.35
N LEU A 36 0.70 -9.29 -4.24
CA LEU A 36 -0.67 -9.33 -3.74
C LEU A 36 -1.49 -8.17 -4.35
N ALA A 37 -1.69 -8.21 -5.67
CA ALA A 37 -2.35 -7.13 -6.43
C ALA A 37 -3.71 -6.72 -5.84
N SER A 38 -4.58 -7.69 -5.52
CA SER A 38 -5.91 -7.40 -4.95
C SER A 38 -5.85 -6.68 -3.60
N LYS A 39 -4.87 -7.02 -2.76
CA LYS A 39 -4.67 -6.30 -1.49
C LYS A 39 -4.12 -4.90 -1.75
N ALA A 40 -3.16 -4.76 -2.66
CA ALA A 40 -2.59 -3.47 -3.00
C ALA A 40 -3.65 -2.49 -3.55
N GLU A 41 -4.54 -2.96 -4.42
CA GLU A 41 -5.69 -2.18 -4.90
C GLU A 41 -6.63 -1.76 -3.75
N SER A 42 -6.89 -2.66 -2.80
CA SER A 42 -7.71 -2.36 -1.62
C SER A 42 -7.08 -1.25 -0.75
N TRP A 43 -5.76 -1.28 -0.55
CA TRP A 43 -5.05 -0.23 0.17
C TRP A 43 -4.99 1.07 -0.62
N LEU A 44 -4.85 1.01 -1.95
CA LEU A 44 -4.90 2.20 -2.81
C LEU A 44 -6.28 2.88 -2.78
N ALA A 45 -7.36 2.09 -2.74
CA ALA A 45 -8.71 2.61 -2.60
C ALA A 45 -8.96 3.28 -1.23
N MET A 46 -8.20 2.89 -0.20
CA MET A 46 -8.21 3.60 1.09
C MET A 46 -7.30 4.84 1.06
N ALA A 47 -6.11 4.75 0.44
CA ALA A 47 -5.19 5.88 0.28
C ALA A 47 -5.82 7.03 -0.51
N SER A 48 -6.62 6.72 -1.54
CA SER A 48 -7.33 7.73 -2.36
C SER A 48 -8.42 8.49 -1.59
N LYS A 49 -8.81 8.03 -0.40
CA LYS A 49 -9.75 8.72 0.50
C LYS A 49 -9.06 9.37 1.70
N GLY A 50 -7.73 9.24 1.79
CA GLY A 50 -6.91 9.77 2.88
C GLY A 50 -6.44 11.20 2.60
N SER A 51 -5.32 11.57 3.23
CA SER A 51 -4.63 12.85 3.04
C SER A 51 -4.21 13.09 1.58
N GLU A 52 -3.92 14.34 1.21
CA GLU A 52 -3.45 14.69 -0.15
C GLU A 52 -2.20 13.89 -0.55
N GLU A 53 -1.29 13.64 0.39
CA GLU A 53 -0.08 12.84 0.20
C GLU A 53 -0.42 11.38 -0.15
N ASN A 54 -1.40 10.81 0.55
CA ASN A 54 -1.90 9.46 0.27
C ASN A 54 -2.61 9.38 -1.07
N GLN A 55 -3.34 10.42 -1.47
CA GLN A 55 -4.01 10.50 -2.78
C GLN A 55 -2.99 10.61 -3.92
N ALA A 56 -1.94 11.41 -3.74
CA ALA A 56 -0.84 11.55 -4.69
C ALA A 56 -0.09 10.21 -4.85
N PHE A 57 0.19 9.53 -3.74
CA PHE A 57 0.76 8.19 -3.77
C PHE A 57 -0.16 7.21 -4.49
N ALA A 58 -1.46 7.22 -4.18
CA ALA A 58 -2.41 6.30 -4.79
C ALA A 58 -2.48 6.45 -6.32
N THR A 59 -2.45 7.69 -6.79
CA THR A 59 -2.46 8.02 -8.22
C THR A 59 -1.18 7.55 -8.90
N SER A 60 -0.02 7.80 -8.30
CA SER A 60 1.27 7.37 -8.85
C SER A 60 1.42 5.83 -8.83
N PHE A 61 1.14 5.20 -7.69
CA PHE A 61 1.36 3.77 -7.50
C PHE A 61 0.32 2.90 -8.21
N SER A 62 -0.91 3.39 -8.44
CA SER A 62 -1.90 2.66 -9.24
C SER A 62 -1.48 2.50 -10.71
N GLN A 63 -0.72 3.46 -11.26
CA GLN A 63 -0.12 3.33 -12.59
C GLN A 63 1.00 2.29 -12.60
N ASP A 64 1.80 2.26 -11.53
CA ASP A 64 2.92 1.32 -11.37
C ASP A 64 2.44 -0.14 -11.19
N ILE A 65 1.37 -0.38 -10.43
CA ILE A 65 0.76 -1.72 -10.28
C ILE A 65 0.21 -2.24 -11.61
N ARG A 66 -0.36 -1.37 -12.45
CA ARG A 66 -0.92 -1.79 -13.73
C ARG A 66 0.14 -2.17 -14.76
N ASN A 67 1.40 -1.78 -14.52
CA ASN A 67 2.57 -2.07 -15.35
C ASN A 67 3.47 -3.17 -14.76
N LEU A 68 3.10 -3.78 -13.63
CA LEU A 68 3.77 -4.92 -12.99
C LEU A 68 3.24 -6.26 -13.53
#